data_AF-A0A5B7C6W2-F1
#
_entry.id   AF-A0A5B7C6W2-F1
#
_cell.length_a   1.000
_cell.length_b   1.000
_cell.length_c   1.000
_cell.angle_alpha   90.00
_cell.angle_beta   90.00
_cell.angle_gamma   90.00
#
_symmetry.space_group_name_H-M   'P 1'
#
loop_
_entity.id
_entity.type
_entity.pdbx_description
1 polymer ?
#
loop_
_entity_poly.entity_id
_entity_poly.type
_entity_poly.pdbx_seq_one_letter_code
_entity_poly.pdbx_strand_id
1 'polypeptide(L)'
;ALDGLPSFRFETIPDGLPASDADATQDIPALCASLSKHGLAPFKGLLSKLNHTSSSNVPPVTCIISDGATCFTVEAAEELGIPGVLLWTASAGGYMGYVQYRNLLERGF
;
A
#
# COMPACT_ATOMS: atom_id res chain seq x y z
N ALA A 1 15.87 9.00 7.39
CA ALA A 1 15.77 7.82 8.28
C ALA A 1 14.95 8.22 9.50
N LEU A 2 14.32 7.27 10.18
CA LEU A 2 13.55 7.57 11.39
C LEU A 2 14.50 7.59 12.59
N ASP A 3 14.44 8.66 13.40
CA ASP A 3 15.36 8.85 14.51
C ASP A 3 15.29 7.69 15.51
N GLY A 4 16.46 7.18 15.91
CA GLY A 4 16.57 6.04 16.84
C GLY A 4 16.25 4.67 16.24
N LEU A 5 15.87 4.58 14.96
CA LEU A 5 15.51 3.33 14.29
C LEU A 5 16.36 3.11 13.03
N PRO A 6 17.63 2.68 13.16
CA PRO A 6 18.54 2.51 12.03
C PRO A 6 18.11 1.42 11.04
N SER A 7 17.24 0.50 11.46
CA SER A 7 16.63 -0.52 10.60
C SER A 7 15.45 0.00 9.78
N PHE A 8 14.91 1.19 10.09
CA PHE A 8 13.78 1.77 9.38
C PHE A 8 14.26 2.57 8.16
N ARG A 9 13.78 2.17 6.98
CA ARG A 9 14.17 2.76 5.70
C ARG A 9 12.95 3.27 4.96
N PHE A 10 13.11 4.44 4.33
CA PHE A 10 12.11 4.99 3.43
C PHE A 10 12.52 4.67 1.99
N GLU A 11 11.58 4.15 1.22
CA GLU A 11 11.71 3.92 -0.22
C GLU A 11 10.46 4.51 -0.88
N THR A 12 10.56 4.89 -2.16
CA THR A 12 9.47 5.50 -2.91
C THR A 12 9.08 4.64 -4.10
N ILE A 13 7.80 4.68 -4.45
CA ILE A 13 7.26 4.13 -5.70
C ILE A 13 6.45 5.24 -6.40
N PRO A 14 6.41 5.26 -7.75
CA PRO A 14 5.55 6.20 -8.46
C PRO A 14 4.07 5.93 -8.17
N ASP A 15 3.29 7.01 -8.06
CA ASP A 15 1.84 6.97 -7.83
C ASP A 15 1.01 6.81 -9.11
N GLY A 16 1.65 6.96 -10.29
CA GLY A 16 1.02 6.86 -11.60
C GLY A 16 0.25 8.11 -12.04
N LEU A 17 0.32 9.21 -11.29
CA LEU A 17 -0.33 10.47 -11.62
C LEU A 17 0.63 11.42 -12.37
N PRO A 18 0.10 12.40 -13.14
CA PRO A 18 0.89 13.50 -13.65
C PRO A 18 1.51 14.32 -12.51
N ALA A 19 2.62 15.02 -12.80
CA ALA A 19 3.22 15.93 -11.84
C ALA A 19 2.21 16.98 -11.37
N SER A 20 2.09 17.13 -10.05
CA SER A 20 1.30 18.18 -9.41
C SER A 20 2.21 19.16 -8.67
N ASP A 21 1.64 20.30 -8.28
CA ASP A 21 2.28 21.16 -7.28
C ASP A 21 2.47 20.37 -5.97
N ALA A 22 3.63 20.55 -5.33
CA ALA A 22 3.97 19.88 -4.08
C ALA A 22 3.10 20.37 -2.91
N ASP A 23 2.59 21.61 -2.98
CA ASP A 23 1.74 22.21 -1.95
C ASP A 23 0.24 22.04 -2.24
N ALA A 24 -0.13 21.33 -3.32
CA ALA A 24 -1.52 21.06 -3.64
C ALA A 24 -2.13 19.97 -2.76
N THR A 25 -3.44 20.10 -2.46
CA THR A 25 -4.21 19.00 -1.89
C THR A 25 -4.30 17.85 -2.89
N GLN A 26 -3.92 16.65 -2.47
CA GLN A 26 -3.99 15.46 -3.32
C GLN A 26 -5.44 15.05 -3.57
N ASP A 27 -5.77 14.74 -4.82
CA ASP A 27 -7.02 14.08 -5.18
C ASP A 27 -6.93 12.61 -4.75
N ILE A 28 -7.39 12.33 -3.53
CA ILE A 28 -7.34 10.99 -2.92
C ILE A 28 -8.11 9.97 -3.77
N PRO A 29 -9.33 10.23 -4.27
CA PRO A 29 -10.00 9.34 -5.22
C PRO A 29 -9.16 9.00 -6.46
N ALA A 30 -8.56 10.00 -7.11
CA ALA A 30 -7.71 9.78 -8.29
C ALA A 30 -6.46 8.97 -7.94
N LEU A 31 -5.84 9.24 -6.78
CA LEU A 31 -4.69 8.50 -6.28
C LEU A 31 -5.04 7.02 -6.02
N CYS A 32 -6.16 6.76 -5.32
CA CYS A 32 -6.63 5.39 -5.07
C CYS A 32 -6.90 4.64 -6.39
N ALA A 33 -7.54 5.30 -7.36
CA ALA A 33 -7.80 4.70 -8.66
C ALA A 33 -6.51 4.42 -9.44
N SER A 34 -5.55 5.35 -9.41
CA SER A 34 -4.25 5.19 -10.06
C SER A 34 -3.44 4.06 -9.44
N LEU A 35 -3.30 4.04 -8.11
CA LEU A 35 -2.58 2.98 -7.39
C LEU A 35 -3.19 1.60 -7.60
N SER A 36 -4.52 1.50 -7.64
CA SER A 36 -5.22 0.24 -7.93
C SER A 36 -4.86 -0.33 -9.31
N LYS A 37 -4.54 0.53 -10.28
CA LYS A 37 -4.22 0.13 -11.66
C LYS A 37 -2.72 0.01 -11.93
N HIS A 38 -1.92 0.87 -11.31
CA HIS A 38 -0.52 1.10 -11.66
C HIS A 38 0.45 0.81 -10.51
N GLY A 39 -0.03 0.60 -9.28
CA GLY A 39 0.82 0.44 -8.09
C GLY A 39 1.53 -0.90 -7.98
N LEU A 40 0.95 -1.98 -8.52
CA LEU A 40 1.49 -3.34 -8.37
C LEU A 40 2.89 -3.50 -8.98
N ALA A 41 3.06 -3.09 -10.25
CA ALA A 41 4.32 -3.24 -10.97
C ALA A 41 5.52 -2.53 -10.29
N PRO A 42 5.45 -1.22 -9.94
CA PRO A 42 6.54 -0.56 -9.24
C PRO A 42 6.76 -1.12 -7.84
N PHE A 43 5.71 -1.56 -7.14
CA PHE A 43 5.84 -2.20 -5.83
C PHE A 43 6.59 -3.52 -5.90
N LYS A 44 6.29 -4.38 -6.89
CA LYS A 44 7.07 -5.61 -7.16
C LYS A 44 8.53 -5.31 -7.51
N GLY A 45 8.77 -4.25 -8.29
CA GLY A 45 10.12 -3.76 -8.57
C GLY A 45 10.90 -3.40 -7.29
N LEU A 46 10.24 -2.72 -6.35
CA LEU A 46 10.81 -2.41 -5.04
C LEU A 46 11.08 -3.69 -4.22
N LEU A 47 10.13 -4.63 -4.15
CA LEU A 47 10.33 -5.91 -3.44
C LEU A 47 11.52 -6.70 -4.00
N SER A 48 11.66 -6.75 -5.33
CA SER A 48 12.79 -7.39 -6.00
C SER A 48 14.11 -6.69 -5.63
N LYS A 49 14.17 -5.36 -5.67
CA LYS A 49 15.34 -4.57 -5.24
C LYS A 49 15.72 -4.87 -3.78
N LEU A 50 14.75 -4.96 -2.88
CA LEU A 50 14.96 -5.27 -1.46
C LEU A 50 15.46 -6.70 -1.26
N ASN A 51 14.95 -7.68 -2.01
CA ASN A 51 15.38 -9.07 -1.90
C ASN A 51 16.77 -9.33 -2.51
N HIS A 52 17.19 -8.55 -3.51
CA HIS A 52 18.47 -8.73 -4.21
C HIS A 52 19.62 -7.83 -3.71
N THR A 53 19.40 -7.05 -2.64
CA THR A 53 20.45 -6.18 -2.09
C THR A 53 21.39 -6.97 -1.16
N SER A 54 22.14 -7.91 -1.74
CA SER A 54 23.22 -8.68 -1.08
C SER A 54 24.31 -7.79 -0.46
N SER A 55 24.37 -6.52 -0.87
CA SER A 55 25.33 -5.52 -0.38
C SER A 55 24.89 -4.77 0.89
N SER A 56 23.65 -4.94 1.36
CA SER A 56 23.06 -4.04 2.37
C SER A 56 22.86 -4.64 3.77
N ASN A 57 23.29 -5.88 4.03
CA ASN A 57 23.01 -6.62 5.27
C ASN A 57 21.50 -6.72 5.62
N VAL A 58 20.61 -6.47 4.66
CA VAL A 58 19.16 -6.53 4.88
C VAL A 58 18.65 -7.92 4.47
N PRO A 59 17.90 -8.61 5.34
CA PRO A 59 17.30 -9.89 4.99
C PRO A 59 16.19 -9.70 3.93
N PRO A 60 15.87 -10.75 3.16
CA PRO A 60 14.72 -10.72 2.25
C PRO A 60 13.43 -10.33 2.97
N VAL A 61 12.50 -9.76 2.20
CA VAL A 61 11.15 -9.42 2.67
C VAL A 61 10.42 -10.71 3.06
N THR A 62 9.95 -10.76 4.31
CA THR A 62 9.26 -11.92 4.89
C THR A 62 7.80 -11.67 5.21
N CYS A 63 7.33 -10.42 5.17
CA CYS A 63 5.96 -10.02 5.46
C CYS A 63 5.69 -8.64 4.84
N ILE A 64 4.45 -8.39 4.43
CA ILE A 64 3.99 -7.09 3.95
C ILE A 64 2.86 -6.61 4.87
N ILE A 65 3.01 -5.41 5.42
CA ILE A 65 1.96 -4.70 6.17
C ILE A 65 1.58 -3.48 5.35
N SER A 66 0.30 -3.35 5.00
CA SER A 66 -0.18 -2.30 4.10
C SER A 66 -1.51 -1.73 4.56
N ASP A 67 -1.84 -0.51 4.13
CA ASP A 67 -3.15 0.08 4.41
C ASP A 67 -4.26 -0.58 3.57
N GLY A 68 -5.48 -0.65 4.11
CA GLY A 68 -6.65 -1.21 3.43
C GLY A 68 -6.97 -0.58 2.06
N ALA A 69 -6.61 0.68 1.84
CA ALA A 69 -6.75 1.35 0.55
C ALA A 69 -5.70 0.91 -0.49
N THR A 70 -4.61 0.26 -0.07
CA THR A 70 -3.52 -0.23 -0.93
C THR A 70 -3.62 -1.72 -1.22
N CYS A 71 -4.83 -2.19 -1.55
CA CYS A 71 -5.13 -3.62 -1.72
C CYS A 71 -4.29 -4.33 -2.80
N PHE A 72 -3.72 -3.60 -3.77
CA PHE A 72 -2.79 -4.15 -4.78
C PHE A 72 -1.56 -4.85 -4.15
N THR A 73 -1.22 -4.52 -2.91
CA THR A 73 -0.12 -5.16 -2.18
C THR A 73 -0.41 -6.61 -1.78
N VAL A 74 -1.69 -7.01 -1.72
CA VAL A 74 -2.11 -8.39 -1.41
C VAL A 74 -1.64 -9.35 -2.48
N GLU A 75 -1.85 -9.01 -3.76
CA GLU A 75 -1.41 -9.81 -4.90
C GLU A 75 0.11 -10.02 -4.87
N ALA A 76 0.88 -8.98 -4.55
CA ALA A 76 2.33 -9.09 -4.40
C ALA A 76 2.73 -10.05 -3.26
N ALA A 77 2.05 -10.00 -2.11
CA ALA A 77 2.32 -10.92 -1.00
C ALA A 77 2.03 -12.39 -1.38
N GLU A 78 0.91 -12.63 -2.07
CA GLU A 78 0.50 -13.95 -2.56
C GLU A 78 1.53 -14.52 -3.54
N GLU A 79 1.99 -13.71 -4.51
CA GLU A 79 3.02 -14.13 -5.48
C GLU A 79 4.36 -14.47 -4.82
N LEU A 80 4.75 -13.72 -3.78
CA LEU A 80 5.97 -14.00 -3.01
C LEU A 80 5.81 -15.18 -2.04
N GLY A 81 4.58 -15.67 -1.82
CA GLY A 81 4.28 -16.72 -0.85
C GLY A 81 4.55 -16.29 0.60
N ILE A 82 4.39 -15.01 0.91
CA ILE A 82 4.64 -14.43 2.25
C ILE A 82 3.36 -13.89 2.87
N PRO A 83 3.28 -13.76 4.21
CA PRO A 83 2.14 -13.12 4.87
C PRO A 83 1.92 -11.67 4.40
N GLY A 84 0.67 -11.36 4.06
CA GLY A 84 0.17 -10.00 3.84
C GLY A 84 -0.83 -9.61 4.94
N VAL A 85 -0.64 -8.45 5.56
CA VAL A 85 -1.49 -7.92 6.63
C VAL A 85 -2.04 -6.56 6.23
N LEU A 86 -3.36 -6.44 6.18
CA LEU A 86 -4.04 -5.17 5.94
C LEU A 86 -4.35 -4.45 7.25
N LEU A 87 -3.83 -3.24 7.39
CA LEU A 87 -4.12 -2.31 8.46
C LEU A 87 -5.27 -1.40 8.03
N TRP A 88 -6.36 -1.43 8.78
CA TRP A 88 -7.47 -0.49 8.62
C TRP A 88 -7.29 0.69 9.57
N THR A 89 -6.97 1.85 9.00
CA THR A 89 -6.74 3.11 9.74
C THR A 89 -8.04 3.83 10.11
N ALA A 90 -9.17 3.41 9.52
CA ALA A 90 -10.50 3.90 9.90
C ALA A 90 -10.89 3.44 11.31
N SER A 91 -11.76 4.22 11.99
CA SER A 91 -12.36 3.80 13.25
C SER A 91 -13.17 2.52 13.07
N ALA A 92 -13.37 1.74 14.15
CA ALA A 92 -14.19 0.52 14.07
C ALA A 92 -15.60 0.78 13.49
N GLY A 93 -16.23 1.90 13.86
CA GLY A 93 -17.51 2.32 13.29
C GLY A 93 -17.43 2.69 11.80
N GLY A 94 -16.36 3.38 11.39
CA GLY A 94 -16.11 3.69 9.98
C GLY A 94 -15.86 2.43 9.14
N TYR A 95 -15.08 1.49 9.68
CA TYR A 95 -14.82 0.19 9.07
C TYR A 95 -16.13 -0.60 8.84
N MET A 96 -17.04 -0.60 9.82
CA MET A 96 -18.34 -1.23 9.66
C MET A 96 -19.15 -0.65 8.50
N GLY A 97 -18.97 0.63 8.17
CA GLY A 97 -19.53 1.24 6.97
C GLY A 97 -19.07 0.55 5.69
N TYR A 98 -17.76 0.28 5.55
CA TYR A 98 -17.21 -0.45 4.41
C TYR A 98 -17.71 -1.89 4.35
N VAL A 99 -17.75 -2.59 5.48
CA VAL A 99 -18.24 -3.98 5.57
C VAL A 99 -19.71 -4.08 5.16
N GLN A 100 -20.53 -3.11 5.57
CA GLN A 100 -21.96 -3.09 5.30
C GLN A 100 -22.32 -2.42 3.98
N TYR A 101 -21.34 -1.94 3.19
CA TYR A 101 -21.59 -1.16 1.99
C TYR A 101 -22.56 -1.85 1.01
N ARG A 102 -22.37 -3.14 0.74
CA ARG A 102 -23.28 -3.91 -0.13
C ARG A 102 -24.70 -3.99 0.42
N ASN A 103 -24.84 -4.27 1.72
CA ASN A 103 -26.15 -4.34 2.37
C ASN A 103 -26.86 -2.98 2.39
N LEU A 104 -26.12 -1.88 2.47
CA LEU A 104 -26.67 -0.53 2.40
C LEU A 104 -27.22 -0.25 0.98
N LEU A 105 -26.44 -0.56 -0.06
CA LEU A 105 -26.88 -0.42 -1.45
C LEU A 105 -28.14 -1.24 -1.75
N GLU A 106 -28.20 -2.48 -1.30
CA GLU A 106 -29.37 -3.36 -1.48
C GLU A 106 -30.64 -2.82 -0.80
N ARG A 107 -30.47 -2.01 0.25
CA ARG A 107 -31.56 -1.37 1.00
C ARG A 107 -31.91 0.04 0.47
N GLY A 108 -31.23 0.51 -0.57
CA GLY A 108 -31.48 1.80 -1.20
C GLY A 108 -30.89 3.01 -0.47
N PHE A 109 -29.82 2.81 0.30
CA PHE A 109 -29.01 3.90 0.86
C PHE A 109 -27.90 4.33 -0.10
#